data_AF-A0A2X2WI27-F1
#
_entry.id   AF-A0A2X2WI27-F1
#
_cell.length_a   1.000
_cell.length_b   1.000
_cell.length_c   1.000
_cell.angle_alpha   90.00
_cell.angle_beta   90.00
_cell.angle_gamma   90.00
#
_symmetry.space_group_name_H-M   'P 1'
#
loop_
_entity.id
_entity.type
_entity.pdbx_description
1 polymer ?
#
loop_
_entity_poly.entity_id
_entity_poly.type
_entity_poly.pdbx_seq_one_letter_code
_entity_poly.pdbx_strand_id
1 'polypeptide(L)'
;MQLEVILPLIAYLLVVFGLSVYAMRKRTTGTFLNEYFLGSRSMGGIVLAMTLTATYISASSFIGGPGAAYKYGLGWVLLAMIQLPAVWLSLGILGKKFAILARRYNAVTLNDMLFARYQSRLLVWLASLSLLVAFVGAMTVQFIGGARLLETAAGIPYETGLLIFGVSIALYTAFGGFRASVLNDTMQGMVMLIGTIVLLVGVVHAAGGLGHAVETLQTIDPKLVTPQGADDILSPTFMTSFWVLVCFGVIGLPHTAVRCISYKDSKAVHRGIIIGTIVVAILMFGMHLAGALGRAVIPDLDRTGPGHSNADG
;
A
#
# COMPACT_ATOMS: atom_id res chain seq x y z
N MET A 1 8.84 -20.78 19.49
CA MET A 1 9.17 -19.61 18.65
C MET A 1 9.42 -20.09 17.24
N GLN A 2 8.71 -19.56 16.25
CA GLN A 2 8.88 -19.94 14.84
C GLN A 2 10.13 -19.25 14.27
N LEU A 3 11.30 -19.87 14.48
CA LEU A 3 12.60 -19.38 13.97
C LEU A 3 12.57 -19.12 12.46
N GLU A 4 11.78 -19.91 11.73
CA GLU A 4 11.57 -19.79 10.28
C GLU A 4 10.95 -18.45 9.85
N VAL A 5 10.17 -17.79 10.72
CA VAL A 5 9.56 -16.48 10.44
C VAL A 5 10.38 -15.34 11.03
N ILE A 6 10.96 -15.56 12.21
CA ILE A 6 11.73 -14.52 12.93
C ILE A 6 13.04 -14.21 12.20
N LEU A 7 13.74 -15.21 11.66
CA LEU A 7 15.01 -15.00 10.94
C LEU A 7 14.85 -14.13 9.69
N PRO A 8 13.90 -14.40 8.77
CA PRO A 8 13.62 -13.50 7.65
C PRO A 8 13.19 -12.10 8.09
N LEU A 9 12.41 -11.98 9.17
CA LEU A 9 11.97 -10.68 9.70
C LEU A 9 13.16 -9.84 10.19
N ILE A 10 14.08 -10.44 10.96
CA ILE A 10 15.30 -9.76 11.42
C ILE A 10 16.17 -9.37 10.23
N ALA A 11 16.38 -10.29 9.28
CA ALA A 11 17.14 -10.00 8.05
C ALA A 11 16.52 -8.83 7.27
N TYR A 12 15.19 -8.83 7.11
CA TYR A 12 14.45 -7.75 6.47
C TYR A 12 14.64 -6.41 7.19
N LEU A 13 14.52 -6.38 8.52
CA LEU A 13 14.76 -5.16 9.31
C LEU A 13 16.20 -4.67 9.15
N LEU A 14 17.20 -5.56 9.19
CA LEU A 14 18.60 -5.19 8.97
C LEU A 14 18.84 -4.58 7.59
N VAL A 15 18.19 -5.10 6.55
CA VAL A 15 18.25 -4.51 5.20
C VAL A 15 17.61 -3.13 5.18
N VAL A 16 16.43 -2.94 5.79
CA VAL A 16 15.75 -1.63 5.88
C VAL A 16 16.63 -0.60 6.60
N PHE A 17 17.20 -0.95 7.75
CA PHE A 17 18.12 -0.09 8.47
C PHE A 17 19.40 0.18 7.67
N GLY A 18 19.98 -0.84 7.04
CA GLY A 18 21.17 -0.71 6.21
C GLY A 18 20.96 0.23 5.02
N LEU A 19 19.84 0.10 4.31
CA LEU A 19 19.45 1.01 3.22
C LEU A 19 19.25 2.44 3.71
N SER A 20 18.67 2.60 4.90
CA SER A 20 18.45 3.91 5.51
C SER A 20 19.76 4.60 5.89
N VAL A 21 20.72 3.86 6.48
CA VAL A 21 22.07 4.36 6.79
C VAL A 21 22.84 4.68 5.49
N TYR A 22 22.73 3.82 4.47
CA TYR A 22 23.34 4.07 3.17
C TYR A 22 22.80 5.35 2.52
N ALA A 23 21.48 5.53 2.51
CA ALA A 23 20.84 6.73 1.98
C ALA A 23 21.26 7.99 2.74
N MET A 24 21.40 7.90 4.06
CA MET A 24 21.91 8.99 4.91
C MET A 24 23.34 9.37 4.54
N ARG A 25 24.24 8.39 4.39
CA ARG A 25 25.65 8.64 4.01
C ARG A 25 25.80 9.25 2.62
N LYS A 26 24.83 9.01 1.74
CA LYS A 26 24.80 9.54 0.37
C LYS A 26 24.09 10.90 0.26
N ARG A 27 23.82 11.58 1.38
CA ARG A 27 23.39 12.99 1.39
C ARG A 27 24.58 13.85 1.02
N THR A 28 24.62 14.34 -0.21
CA THR A 28 25.80 15.04 -0.73
C THR A 28 25.52 16.37 -1.39
N THR A 29 24.27 16.83 -1.56
CA THR A 29 24.03 18.09 -2.28
C THR A 29 22.62 18.67 -2.06
N GLY A 30 22.53 19.80 -1.33
CA GLY A 30 21.33 20.64 -1.24
C GLY A 30 21.11 21.33 0.11
N THR A 31 20.05 22.14 0.22
CA THR A 31 19.53 22.61 1.52
C THR A 31 18.85 21.45 2.25
N PHE A 32 19.00 21.40 3.58
CA PHE A 32 18.49 20.32 4.43
C PHE A 32 17.02 19.96 4.14
N LEU A 33 16.15 20.97 3.99
CA LEU A 33 14.73 20.78 3.71
C LEU A 33 14.46 20.11 2.35
N ASN A 34 15.14 20.54 1.28
CA ASN A 34 14.96 19.95 -0.05
C ASN A 34 15.49 18.51 -0.11
N GLU A 35 16.60 18.21 0.58
CA GLU A 35 17.15 16.86 0.59
C GLU A 35 16.36 15.93 1.52
N TYR A 36 15.87 16.44 2.66
CA TYR A 36 15.06 15.67 3.60
C TYR A 36 13.66 15.36 3.08
N PHE A 37 12.98 16.30 2.41
CA PHE A 37 11.58 16.14 1.98
C PHE A 37 11.40 15.77 0.50
N LEU A 38 12.32 16.16 -0.40
CA LEU A 38 12.20 15.90 -1.84
C LEU A 38 13.31 14.99 -2.40
N GLY A 39 14.32 14.65 -1.59
CA GLY A 39 15.48 13.87 -2.04
C GLY A 39 16.26 14.52 -3.19
N SER A 40 16.19 15.86 -3.31
CA SER A 40 16.74 16.63 -4.44
C SER A 40 16.14 16.29 -5.81
N ARG A 41 14.89 15.81 -5.85
CA ARG A 41 14.15 15.49 -7.09
C ARG A 41 14.89 14.52 -8.04
N SER A 42 15.68 13.60 -7.49
CA SER A 42 16.56 12.73 -8.28
C SER A 42 15.92 11.38 -8.65
N MET A 43 14.63 11.18 -8.40
CA MET A 43 13.97 9.88 -8.61
C MET A 43 13.90 9.52 -10.09
N GLY A 44 14.50 8.37 -10.44
CA GLY A 44 14.31 7.72 -11.73
C GLY A 44 12.96 7.00 -11.82
N GLY A 45 12.55 6.61 -13.03
CA GLY A 45 11.21 6.06 -13.27
C GLY A 45 10.89 4.77 -12.51
N ILE A 46 11.85 3.86 -12.36
CA ILE A 46 11.65 2.60 -11.60
C ILE A 46 11.44 2.90 -10.12
N VAL A 47 12.32 3.70 -9.53
CA VAL A 47 12.24 4.10 -8.12
C VAL A 47 10.93 4.83 -7.83
N LEU A 48 10.51 5.73 -8.74
CA LEU A 48 9.22 6.41 -8.66
C LEU A 48 8.04 5.43 -8.73
N ALA A 49 8.06 4.46 -9.65
CA ALA A 49 7.01 3.46 -9.75
C ALA A 49 6.88 2.64 -8.46
N MET A 50 8.01 2.14 -7.94
CA MET A 50 8.02 1.29 -6.76
C MET A 50 7.62 2.06 -5.50
N THR A 51 8.09 3.30 -5.31
CA THR A 51 7.72 4.09 -4.13
C THR A 51 6.25 4.51 -4.13
N LEU A 52 5.69 4.81 -5.30
CA LEU A 52 4.25 5.05 -5.43
C LEU A 52 3.46 3.78 -5.15
N THR A 53 3.88 2.65 -5.70
CA THR A 53 3.20 1.37 -5.51
C THR A 53 3.23 0.93 -4.05
N ALA A 54 4.40 0.96 -3.41
CA ALA A 54 4.57 0.53 -2.02
C ALA A 54 3.79 1.40 -1.04
N THR A 55 3.71 2.72 -1.25
CA THR A 55 2.83 3.54 -0.39
C THR A 55 1.36 3.39 -0.70
N TYR A 56 1.04 3.13 -1.96
CA TYR A 56 -0.33 2.91 -2.33
C TYR A 56 -0.88 1.63 -1.69
N ILE A 57 -0.06 0.59 -1.59
CA ILE A 57 -0.43 -0.66 -0.95
C ILE A 57 -0.24 -0.53 0.57
N SER A 58 -1.34 -0.27 1.25
CA SER A 58 -1.40 -0.19 2.71
C SER A 58 -1.62 -1.57 3.35
N ALA A 59 -1.56 -1.62 4.69
CA ALA A 59 -2.00 -2.77 5.46
C ALA A 59 -3.46 -3.17 5.15
N SER A 60 -4.35 -2.20 4.87
CA SER A 60 -5.73 -2.50 4.49
C SER A 60 -5.80 -3.19 3.13
N SER A 61 -4.97 -2.79 2.17
CA SER A 61 -4.92 -3.46 0.87
C SER A 61 -4.22 -4.82 0.96
N PHE A 62 -3.15 -4.95 1.75
CA PHE A 62 -2.34 -6.16 1.85
C PHE A 62 -2.90 -7.27 2.72
N ILE A 63 -3.59 -6.91 3.81
CA ILE A 63 -4.19 -7.87 4.73
C ILE A 63 -5.71 -7.90 4.51
N GLY A 64 -6.34 -6.72 4.51
CA GLY A 64 -7.80 -6.61 4.38
C GLY A 64 -8.31 -7.00 2.99
N GLY A 65 -7.58 -6.65 1.93
CA GLY A 65 -7.96 -6.95 0.55
C GLY A 65 -8.11 -8.46 0.26
N PRO A 66 -7.06 -9.27 0.45
CA PRO A 66 -7.15 -10.73 0.34
C PRO A 66 -8.16 -11.36 1.30
N GLY A 67 -8.28 -10.85 2.53
CA GLY A 67 -9.29 -11.34 3.48
C GLY A 67 -10.73 -11.06 3.03
N ALA A 68 -10.98 -9.88 2.44
CA ALA A 68 -12.27 -9.57 1.83
C ALA A 68 -12.52 -10.40 0.56
N ALA A 69 -11.48 -10.67 -0.25
CA ALA A 69 -11.58 -11.56 -1.40
C ALA A 69 -11.86 -13.01 -1.01
N TYR A 70 -11.29 -13.47 0.11
CA TYR A 70 -11.63 -14.76 0.71
C TYR A 70 -13.12 -14.82 1.09
N LYS A 71 -13.63 -13.77 1.77
CA LYS A 71 -15.02 -13.72 2.23
C LYS A 71 -16.05 -13.55 1.10
N TYR A 72 -15.78 -12.64 0.16
CA TYR A 72 -16.74 -12.22 -0.87
C TYR A 72 -16.49 -12.83 -2.24
N GLY A 73 -15.36 -13.51 -2.44
CA GLY A 73 -15.03 -14.21 -3.69
C GLY A 73 -14.42 -13.33 -4.78
N LEU A 74 -14.47 -13.84 -6.02
CA LEU A 74 -13.83 -13.26 -7.20
C LEU A 74 -14.39 -11.88 -7.58
N GLY A 75 -15.63 -11.57 -7.21
CA GLY A 75 -16.21 -10.22 -7.40
C GLY A 75 -15.38 -9.13 -6.72
N TRP A 76 -14.79 -9.41 -5.55
CA TRP A 76 -13.93 -8.45 -4.85
C TRP A 76 -12.59 -8.22 -5.58
N VAL A 77 -12.06 -9.25 -6.25
CA VAL A 77 -10.85 -9.11 -7.09
C VAL A 77 -11.10 -8.10 -8.20
N LEU A 78 -12.27 -8.17 -8.85
CA LEU A 78 -12.69 -7.20 -9.88
C LEU A 78 -12.85 -5.80 -9.30
N LEU A 79 -13.49 -5.67 -8.13
CA LEU A 79 -13.64 -4.39 -7.43
C LEU A 79 -12.26 -3.77 -7.15
N ALA A 80 -11.31 -4.57 -6.67
CA ALA A 80 -9.96 -4.12 -6.35
C ALA A 80 -9.18 -3.62 -7.58
N MET A 81 -9.47 -4.11 -8.79
CA MET A 81 -8.79 -3.69 -10.03
C MET A 81 -9.08 -2.25 -10.43
N ILE A 82 -10.13 -1.61 -9.91
CA ILE A 82 -10.40 -0.19 -10.17
C ILE A 82 -9.27 0.74 -9.69
N GLN A 83 -8.43 0.25 -8.77
CA GLN A 83 -7.28 0.98 -8.26
C GLN A 83 -6.24 1.28 -9.36
N LEU A 84 -6.24 0.51 -10.47
CA LEU A 84 -5.33 0.71 -11.61
C LEU A 84 -5.53 2.06 -12.32
N PRO A 85 -6.75 2.39 -12.78
CA PRO A 85 -7.06 3.72 -13.27
C PRO A 85 -6.70 4.85 -12.31
N ALA A 86 -6.83 4.64 -10.99
CA ALA A 86 -6.52 5.67 -10.00
C ALA A 86 -5.03 6.09 -10.05
N VAL A 87 -4.12 5.14 -10.26
CA VAL A 87 -2.68 5.43 -10.45
C VAL A 87 -2.45 6.28 -11.70
N TRP A 88 -3.15 5.95 -12.80
CA TRP A 88 -3.03 6.65 -14.07
C TRP A 88 -3.58 8.08 -13.98
N LEU A 89 -4.74 8.27 -13.35
CA LEU A 89 -5.34 9.57 -13.10
C LEU A 89 -4.46 10.43 -12.17
N SER A 90 -3.95 9.81 -11.09
CA SER A 90 -3.12 10.48 -10.09
C SER A 90 -1.80 10.97 -10.68
N LEU A 91 -1.05 10.11 -11.39
CA LEU A 91 0.26 10.47 -11.94
C LEU A 91 0.18 11.19 -13.28
N GLY A 92 -0.70 10.74 -14.18
CA GLY A 92 -0.80 11.23 -15.54
C GLY A 92 -1.41 12.63 -15.63
N ILE A 93 -2.55 12.84 -14.98
CA ILE A 93 -3.29 14.12 -15.08
C ILE A 93 -2.84 15.08 -13.99
N LEU A 94 -2.97 14.69 -12.72
CA LEU A 94 -2.69 15.60 -11.61
C LEU A 94 -1.21 15.70 -11.27
N GLY A 95 -0.47 14.59 -11.28
CA GLY A 95 0.95 14.58 -10.94
C GLY A 95 1.76 15.50 -11.83
N LYS A 96 1.44 15.54 -13.13
CA LYS A 96 2.02 16.52 -14.06
C LYS A 96 1.71 17.96 -13.66
N LYS A 97 0.45 18.30 -13.37
CA LYS A 97 0.05 19.67 -12.99
C LYS A 97 0.66 20.09 -11.65
N PHE A 98 0.61 19.24 -10.64
CA PHE A 98 1.21 19.51 -9.34
C PHE A 98 2.70 19.73 -9.44
N ALA A 99 3.42 18.92 -10.22
CA ALA A 99 4.86 19.08 -10.38
C ALA A 99 5.26 20.35 -11.13
N ILE A 100 4.44 20.82 -12.09
CA ILE A 100 4.66 22.10 -12.76
C ILE A 100 4.49 23.25 -11.77
N LEU A 101 3.39 23.25 -11.01
CA LEU A 101 3.12 24.28 -10.00
C LEU A 101 4.16 24.26 -8.87
N ALA A 102 4.53 23.08 -8.37
CA ALA A 102 5.53 22.95 -7.31
C ALA A 102 6.91 23.44 -7.75
N ARG A 103 7.30 23.21 -9.02
CA ARG A 103 8.54 23.78 -9.57
C ARG A 103 8.43 25.29 -9.77
N ARG A 104 7.28 25.80 -10.22
CA ARG A 104 7.04 27.24 -10.39
C ARG A 104 7.15 28.02 -9.08
N TYR A 105 6.61 27.47 -7.99
CA TYR A 105 6.60 28.12 -6.68
C TYR A 105 7.74 27.68 -5.76
N ASN A 106 8.64 26.83 -6.24
CA ASN A 106 9.65 26.14 -5.43
C ASN A 106 9.08 25.50 -4.14
N ALA A 107 7.85 24.99 -4.24
CA ALA A 107 7.12 24.38 -3.14
C ALA A 107 7.72 23.02 -2.78
N VAL A 108 7.80 22.77 -1.47
CA VAL A 108 8.25 21.49 -0.90
C VAL A 108 7.05 20.68 -0.42
N THR A 109 5.98 21.37 0.02
CA THR A 109 4.75 20.76 0.54
C THR A 109 3.51 21.15 -0.27
N LEU A 110 2.42 20.40 -0.10
CA LEU A 110 1.11 20.76 -0.66
C LEU A 110 0.59 22.07 -0.05
N ASN A 111 0.91 22.33 1.22
CA ASN A 111 0.55 23.56 1.93
C ASN A 111 1.26 24.79 1.35
N ASP A 112 2.50 24.66 0.89
CA ASP A 112 3.21 25.75 0.19
C ASP A 112 2.49 26.12 -1.12
N MET A 113 1.92 25.13 -1.81
CA MET A 113 1.12 25.35 -3.02
C MET A 113 -0.20 26.06 -2.71
N LEU A 114 -0.86 25.68 -1.60
CA LEU A 114 -2.06 26.39 -1.12
C LEU A 114 -1.72 27.83 -0.74
N PHE A 115 -0.61 28.05 -0.05
CA PHE A 115 -0.16 29.38 0.30
C PHE A 115 0.13 30.23 -0.94
N ALA A 116 0.86 29.69 -1.92
CA ALA A 116 1.16 30.38 -3.16
C ALA A 116 -0.12 30.80 -3.92
N ARG A 117 -1.17 29.97 -3.88
CA ARG A 117 -2.43 30.21 -4.61
C ARG A 117 -3.40 31.16 -3.90
N TYR A 118 -3.52 31.06 -2.58
CA TYR A 118 -4.53 31.77 -1.79
C TYR A 118 -3.96 32.90 -0.92
N GLN A 119 -2.64 32.94 -0.70
CA GLN A 119 -1.94 33.94 0.12
C GLN A 119 -2.49 34.11 1.54
N SER A 120 -3.24 33.12 2.05
CA SER A 120 -3.89 33.15 3.36
C SER A 120 -3.19 32.19 4.32
N ARG A 121 -2.62 32.74 5.40
CA ARG A 121 -1.98 31.94 6.47
C ARG A 121 -2.99 31.11 7.25
N LEU A 122 -4.21 31.62 7.46
CA LEU A 122 -5.27 30.90 8.17
C LEU A 122 -5.65 29.61 7.43
N LEU A 123 -5.79 29.68 6.11
CA LEU A 123 -6.09 28.51 5.28
C LEU A 123 -4.99 27.45 5.38
N VAL A 124 -3.73 27.87 5.37
CA VAL A 124 -2.58 26.95 5.54
C VAL A 124 -2.57 26.29 6.91
N TRP A 125 -2.91 27.03 7.97
CA TRP A 125 -3.02 26.47 9.32
C TRP A 125 -4.14 25.43 9.42
N LEU A 126 -5.33 25.76 8.92
CA LEU A 126 -6.47 24.84 8.91
C LEU A 126 -6.17 23.58 8.08
N ALA A 127 -5.59 23.74 6.90
CA ALA A 127 -5.17 22.62 6.06
C ALA A 127 -4.12 21.76 6.76
N SER A 128 -3.09 22.37 7.36
CA SER A 128 -2.04 21.64 8.08
C SER A 128 -2.59 20.85 9.27
N LEU A 129 -3.53 21.44 10.02
CA LEU A 129 -4.17 20.76 11.15
C LEU A 129 -5.06 19.62 10.67
N SER A 130 -5.87 19.82 9.63
CA SER A 130 -6.73 18.74 9.09
C SER A 130 -5.90 17.58 8.56
N LEU A 131 -4.78 17.88 7.89
CA LEU A 131 -3.82 16.91 7.41
C LEU A 131 -3.24 16.09 8.56
N LEU A 132 -2.81 16.77 9.63
CA LEU A 132 -2.23 16.11 10.81
C LEU A 132 -3.23 15.16 11.45
N VAL A 133 -4.47 15.60 11.70
CA VAL A 133 -5.52 14.77 12.28
C VAL A 133 -5.84 13.56 11.40
N ALA A 134 -5.98 13.76 10.09
CA ALA A 134 -6.25 12.68 9.15
C ALA A 134 -5.11 11.64 9.12
N PHE A 135 -3.85 12.09 9.15
CA PHE A 135 -2.70 11.19 9.14
C PHE A 135 -2.52 10.41 10.43
N VAL A 136 -2.85 10.98 11.59
CA VAL A 136 -2.85 10.22 12.85
C VAL A 136 -3.78 9.01 12.72
N GLY A 137 -5.01 9.20 12.25
CA GLY A 137 -5.95 8.11 12.02
C GLY A 137 -5.44 7.08 10.99
N ALA A 138 -4.92 7.55 9.86
CA ALA A 138 -4.38 6.68 8.81
C ALA A 138 -3.15 5.87 9.25
N MET A 139 -2.29 6.43 10.09
CA MET A 139 -1.13 5.73 10.65
C MET A 139 -1.55 4.68 11.68
N THR A 140 -2.52 4.98 12.54
CA THR A 140 -3.02 4.03 13.55
C THR A 140 -3.44 2.70 12.91
N VAL A 141 -4.21 2.74 11.82
CA VAL A 141 -4.65 1.51 11.12
C VAL A 141 -3.46 0.72 10.56
N GLN A 142 -2.43 1.39 10.07
CA GLN A 142 -1.22 0.73 9.55
C GLN A 142 -0.41 0.06 10.66
N PHE A 143 -0.28 0.70 11.83
CA PHE A 143 0.44 0.16 12.98
C PHE A 143 -0.30 -1.04 13.59
N ILE A 144 -1.63 -0.96 13.70
CA ILE A 144 -2.47 -2.10 14.10
C ILE A 144 -2.27 -3.28 13.13
N GLY A 145 -2.31 -3.02 11.82
CA GLY A 145 -2.10 -4.06 10.81
C GLY A 145 -0.72 -4.71 10.90
N GLY A 146 0.33 -3.92 11.09
CA GLY A 146 1.69 -4.43 11.26
C GLY A 146 1.87 -5.25 12.54
N ALA A 147 1.35 -4.76 13.67
CA ALA A 147 1.40 -5.48 14.95
C ALA A 147 0.63 -6.81 14.90
N ARG A 148 -0.57 -6.80 14.29
CA ARG A 148 -1.38 -8.02 14.11
C ARG A 148 -0.69 -9.04 13.22
N LEU A 149 0.03 -8.59 12.19
CA LEU A 149 0.82 -9.48 11.33
C LEU A 149 1.98 -10.13 12.09
N LEU A 150 2.67 -9.38 12.96
CA LEU A 150 3.73 -9.95 13.81
C LEU A 150 3.17 -10.94 14.84
N GLU A 151 1.99 -10.65 15.37
CA GLU A 151 1.29 -11.54 16.29
C GLU A 151 0.91 -12.86 15.63
N THR A 152 0.28 -12.83 14.47
CA THR A 152 -0.18 -14.04 13.78
C THR A 152 0.96 -14.80 13.11
N ALA A 153 1.94 -14.12 12.53
CA ALA A 153 3.01 -14.77 11.77
C ALA A 153 4.19 -15.22 12.65
N ALA A 154 4.57 -14.45 13.68
CA ALA A 154 5.74 -14.77 14.50
C ALA A 154 5.38 -15.21 15.94
N GLY A 155 4.09 -15.12 16.32
CA GLY A 155 3.63 -15.43 17.68
C GLY A 155 4.10 -14.39 18.71
N ILE A 156 4.45 -13.17 18.29
CA ILE A 156 4.90 -12.10 19.18
C ILE A 156 3.67 -11.43 19.79
N PRO A 157 3.60 -11.23 21.13
CA PRO A 157 2.46 -10.55 21.74
C PRO A 157 2.18 -9.20 21.09
N TYR A 158 0.91 -8.88 20.82
CA TYR A 158 0.50 -7.68 20.09
C TYR A 158 1.20 -6.40 20.57
N GLU A 159 1.21 -6.14 21.88
CA GLU A 159 1.84 -4.94 22.47
C GLU A 159 3.34 -4.86 22.19
N THR A 160 4.03 -6.01 22.25
CA THR A 160 5.47 -6.09 21.96
C THR A 160 5.73 -5.92 20.47
N GLY A 161 4.90 -6.55 19.62
CA GLY A 161 4.96 -6.40 18.17
C GLY A 161 4.73 -4.96 17.74
N LEU A 162 3.75 -4.28 18.34
CA LEU A 162 3.44 -2.87 18.11
C LEU A 162 4.61 -1.96 18.47
N LEU A 163 5.24 -2.17 19.63
CA LEU A 163 6.41 -1.40 20.06
C LEU A 163 7.60 -1.62 19.11
N ILE A 164 7.92 -2.87 18.77
CA ILE A 164 9.01 -3.19 17.85
C ILE A 164 8.77 -2.55 16.48
N PHE A 165 7.58 -2.73 15.93
CA PHE A 165 7.21 -2.20 14.62
C PHE A 165 7.24 -0.67 14.61
N GLY A 166 6.62 -0.03 15.60
CA GLY A 166 6.52 1.42 15.69
C GLY A 166 7.86 2.11 15.93
N VAL A 167 8.67 1.61 16.87
CA VAL A 167 10.01 2.16 17.13
C VAL A 167 10.90 1.98 15.91
N SER A 168 10.84 0.81 15.25
CA SER A 168 11.66 0.57 14.06
C SER A 168 11.34 1.56 12.93
N ILE A 169 10.05 1.76 12.65
CA ILE A 169 9.58 2.71 11.63
C ILE A 169 9.97 4.15 11.99
N ALA A 170 9.78 4.55 13.24
CA ALA A 170 10.15 5.87 13.70
C ALA A 170 11.65 6.14 13.52
N LEU A 171 12.50 5.19 13.91
CA LEU A 171 13.96 5.33 13.80
C LEU A 171 14.41 5.45 12.34
N TYR A 172 14.08 4.48 11.47
CA TYR A 172 14.60 4.53 10.11
C TYR A 172 14.04 5.71 9.31
N THR A 173 12.82 6.15 9.61
CA THR A 173 12.19 7.29 8.92
C THR A 173 12.78 8.62 9.39
N ALA A 174 12.93 8.82 10.70
CA ALA A 174 13.47 10.05 11.27
C ALA A 174 14.92 10.31 10.83
N PHE A 175 15.73 9.26 10.81
CA PHE A 175 17.15 9.37 10.45
C PHE A 175 17.39 9.37 8.94
N GLY A 176 16.59 8.62 8.18
CA GLY A 176 16.81 8.42 6.75
C GLY A 176 16.25 9.49 5.82
N GLY A 177 15.16 10.18 6.22
CA GLY A 177 14.46 11.15 5.38
C GLY A 177 13.88 10.56 4.08
N PHE A 178 13.47 11.42 3.15
CA PHE A 178 12.78 11.01 1.92
C PHE A 178 13.57 10.05 1.04
N ARG A 179 14.90 10.23 0.90
CA ARG A 179 15.73 9.29 0.12
C ARG A 179 15.72 7.88 0.70
N ALA A 180 15.89 7.75 2.02
CA ALA A 180 15.83 6.45 2.67
C ALA A 180 14.44 5.80 2.52
N SER A 181 13.39 6.59 2.74
CA SER A 181 12.01 6.12 2.53
C SER A 181 11.82 5.59 1.11
N VAL A 182 12.25 6.33 0.09
CA VAL A 182 12.11 5.90 -1.31
C VAL A 182 12.92 4.63 -1.63
N LEU A 183 14.13 4.47 -1.07
CA LEU A 183 14.92 3.26 -1.23
C LEU A 183 14.26 2.06 -0.53
N ASN A 184 13.79 2.25 0.70
CA ASN A 184 13.07 1.24 1.46
C ASN A 184 11.80 0.83 0.73
N ASP A 185 11.00 1.80 0.25
CA ASP A 185 9.79 1.52 -0.53
C ASP A 185 10.09 0.73 -1.80
N THR A 186 11.23 1.01 -2.46
CA THR A 186 11.64 0.28 -3.66
C THR A 186 11.89 -1.19 -3.35
N MET A 187 12.65 -1.46 -2.29
CA MET A 187 12.91 -2.82 -1.81
C MET A 187 11.63 -3.50 -1.33
N GLN A 188 10.79 -2.80 -0.57
CA GLN A 188 9.51 -3.29 -0.05
C GLN A 188 8.57 -3.69 -1.18
N GLY A 189 8.41 -2.83 -2.19
CA GLY A 189 7.58 -3.17 -3.35
C GLY A 189 8.12 -4.38 -4.11
N MET A 190 9.45 -4.61 -4.16
CA MET A 190 10.01 -5.82 -4.76
C MET A 190 9.69 -7.07 -3.93
N VAL A 191 9.85 -6.98 -2.60
CA VAL A 191 9.49 -8.07 -1.68
C VAL A 191 8.01 -8.41 -1.80
N MET A 192 7.14 -7.40 -1.87
CA MET A 192 5.71 -7.59 -2.08
C MET A 192 5.43 -8.27 -3.42
N LEU A 193 6.10 -7.85 -4.50
CA LEU A 193 5.89 -8.42 -5.84
C LEU A 193 6.27 -9.91 -5.88
N ILE A 194 7.45 -10.24 -5.34
CA ILE A 194 7.91 -11.63 -5.25
C ILE A 194 6.98 -12.43 -4.35
N GLY A 195 6.62 -11.90 -3.17
CA GLY A 195 5.73 -12.54 -2.21
C GLY A 195 4.35 -12.84 -2.81
N THR A 196 3.77 -11.89 -3.55
CA THR A 196 2.48 -12.09 -4.24
C THR A 196 2.57 -13.17 -5.31
N ILE A 197 3.64 -13.21 -6.11
CA ILE A 197 3.82 -14.24 -7.14
C ILE A 197 3.96 -15.62 -6.49
N VAL A 198 4.81 -15.75 -5.47
CA VAL A 198 5.02 -17.00 -4.74
C VAL A 198 3.72 -17.47 -4.09
N LEU A 199 2.99 -16.57 -3.44
CA LEU A 199 1.72 -16.88 -2.78
C LEU A 199 0.67 -17.36 -3.80
N LEU A 200 0.51 -16.64 -4.91
CA LEU A 200 -0.46 -17.01 -5.94
C LEU A 200 -0.14 -18.38 -6.55
N VAL A 201 1.12 -18.62 -6.92
CA VAL A 201 1.56 -19.92 -7.47
C VAL A 201 1.36 -21.03 -6.44
N GLY A 202 1.70 -20.80 -5.17
CA GLY A 202 1.51 -21.75 -4.08
C GLY A 202 0.04 -22.14 -3.88
N VAL A 203 -0.86 -21.15 -3.84
CA VAL A 203 -2.30 -21.38 -3.69
C VAL A 203 -2.88 -22.12 -4.90
N VAL A 204 -2.51 -21.72 -6.12
CA VAL A 204 -2.98 -22.39 -7.35
C VAL A 204 -2.50 -23.83 -7.40
N HIS A 205 -1.26 -24.10 -6.99
CA HIS A 205 -0.72 -25.46 -6.94
C HIS A 205 -1.42 -26.31 -5.86
N ALA A 206 -1.61 -25.76 -4.66
CA ALA A 206 -2.31 -26.44 -3.56
C ALA A 206 -3.79 -26.72 -3.89
N ALA A 207 -4.42 -25.86 -4.67
CA ALA A 207 -5.79 -26.05 -5.15
C ALA A 207 -5.90 -27.00 -6.36
N GLY A 208 -4.83 -27.64 -6.81
CA GLY A 208 -4.87 -28.57 -7.96
C GLY A 208 -5.02 -27.88 -9.33
N GLY A 209 -4.79 -26.56 -9.39
CA GLY A 209 -4.90 -25.74 -10.59
C GLY A 209 -6.05 -24.74 -10.53
N LEU A 210 -5.99 -23.71 -11.39
CA LEU A 210 -6.96 -22.60 -11.38
C LEU A 210 -8.39 -23.08 -11.66
N GLY A 211 -8.57 -24.00 -12.62
CA GLY A 211 -9.88 -24.51 -12.98
C GLY A 211 -10.54 -25.27 -11.82
N HIS A 212 -9.78 -26.14 -11.16
CA HIS A 212 -10.27 -26.89 -10.00
C HIS A 212 -10.59 -25.94 -8.84
N ALA A 213 -9.74 -24.95 -8.57
CA ALA A 213 -10.00 -23.94 -7.53
C ALA A 213 -11.33 -23.20 -7.75
N VAL A 214 -11.61 -22.76 -8.98
CA VAL A 214 -12.87 -22.07 -9.32
C VAL A 214 -14.08 -23.00 -9.20
N GLU A 215 -13.94 -24.25 -9.63
CA GLU A 215 -14.98 -25.28 -9.45
C GLU A 215 -15.27 -25.51 -7.96
N THR A 216 -14.23 -25.68 -7.14
CA THR A 216 -14.37 -25.81 -5.68
C THR A 216 -15.07 -24.59 -5.09
N LEU A 217 -14.69 -23.36 -5.47
CA LEU A 217 -15.38 -22.15 -5.02
C LEU A 217 -16.87 -22.15 -5.38
N GLN A 218 -17.20 -22.57 -6.61
CA GLN A 218 -18.59 -22.67 -7.06
C GLN A 218 -19.38 -23.74 -6.29
N THR A 219 -18.73 -24.84 -5.86
CA THR A 219 -19.37 -25.85 -4.99
C THR A 219 -19.57 -25.37 -3.55
N ILE A 220 -18.66 -24.53 -3.02
CA ILE A 220 -18.77 -23.96 -1.67
C ILE A 220 -19.94 -22.97 -1.63
N ASP A 221 -19.93 -21.99 -2.53
CA ASP A 221 -21.01 -21.02 -2.71
C ASP A 221 -20.94 -20.46 -4.14
N PRO A 222 -21.96 -20.69 -4.98
CA PRO A 222 -22.02 -20.14 -6.33
C PRO A 222 -21.83 -18.61 -6.38
N LYS A 223 -22.17 -17.88 -5.32
CA LYS A 223 -21.97 -16.42 -5.25
C LYS A 223 -20.50 -16.01 -5.14
N LEU A 224 -19.59 -16.91 -4.79
CA LEU A 224 -18.15 -16.60 -4.73
C LEU A 224 -17.51 -16.40 -6.11
N VAL A 225 -18.16 -16.87 -7.18
CA VAL A 225 -17.69 -16.69 -8.55
C VAL A 225 -18.49 -15.64 -9.33
N THR A 226 -19.55 -15.08 -8.74
CA THR A 226 -20.35 -14.03 -9.37
C THR A 226 -19.76 -12.63 -9.13
N PRO A 227 -20.05 -11.65 -10.01
CA PRO A 227 -19.64 -10.27 -9.81
C PRO A 227 -20.21 -9.62 -8.54
N GLN A 228 -21.37 -10.08 -8.07
CA GLN A 228 -22.06 -9.57 -6.87
C GLN A 228 -21.38 -10.03 -5.56
N GLY A 229 -20.55 -11.08 -5.64
CA GLY A 229 -19.89 -11.68 -4.49
C GLY A 229 -20.87 -12.34 -3.51
N ALA A 230 -20.32 -13.00 -2.49
CA ALA A 230 -21.11 -13.54 -1.39
C ALA A 230 -21.90 -12.42 -0.67
N ASP A 231 -23.06 -12.77 -0.12
CA ASP A 231 -23.98 -11.87 0.58
C ASP A 231 -24.53 -10.69 -0.25
N ASP A 232 -24.34 -10.69 -1.58
CA ASP A 232 -24.76 -9.61 -2.50
C ASP A 232 -24.24 -8.22 -2.10
N ILE A 233 -23.12 -8.17 -1.37
CA ILE A 233 -22.57 -6.92 -0.84
C ILE A 233 -22.05 -5.99 -1.94
N LEU A 234 -21.60 -6.56 -3.08
CA LEU A 234 -21.09 -5.82 -4.23
C LEU A 234 -22.24 -5.34 -5.13
N SER A 235 -23.20 -4.64 -4.52
CA SER A 235 -24.25 -3.95 -5.26
C SER A 235 -23.65 -2.88 -6.19
N PRO A 236 -24.29 -2.57 -7.34
CA PRO A 236 -23.82 -1.52 -8.24
C PRO A 236 -23.62 -0.17 -7.54
N THR A 237 -24.45 0.15 -6.55
CA THR A 237 -24.33 1.36 -5.73
C THR A 237 -23.04 1.33 -4.91
N PHE A 238 -22.78 0.23 -4.20
CA PHE A 238 -21.54 0.07 -3.41
C PHE A 238 -20.30 0.15 -4.30
N MET A 239 -20.30 -0.56 -5.43
CA MET A 239 -19.19 -0.55 -6.38
C MET A 239 -18.91 0.87 -6.90
N THR A 240 -19.94 1.60 -7.31
CA THR A 240 -19.80 2.97 -7.82
C THR A 240 -19.29 3.92 -6.74
N SER A 241 -19.82 3.84 -5.52
CA SER A 241 -19.33 4.64 -4.39
C SER A 241 -17.87 4.34 -4.08
N PHE A 242 -17.48 3.05 -4.07
CA PHE A 242 -16.10 2.64 -3.86
C PHE A 242 -15.17 3.16 -4.96
N TRP A 243 -15.60 3.10 -6.23
CA TRP A 243 -14.83 3.61 -7.36
C TRP A 243 -14.60 5.11 -7.28
N VAL A 244 -15.63 5.88 -6.92
CA VAL A 244 -15.49 7.33 -6.72
C VAL A 244 -14.52 7.61 -5.56
N LEU A 245 -14.69 6.92 -4.43
CA LEU A 245 -13.83 7.08 -3.26
C LEU A 245 -12.36 6.77 -3.60
N VAL A 246 -12.09 5.65 -4.28
CA VAL A 246 -10.72 5.23 -4.61
C VAL A 246 -10.11 6.11 -5.69
N CYS A 247 -10.83 6.39 -6.79
CA CYS A 247 -10.28 7.16 -7.90
C CYS A 247 -10.02 8.62 -7.51
N PHE A 248 -10.92 9.25 -6.75
CA PHE A 248 -10.77 10.67 -6.39
C PHE A 248 -10.10 10.87 -5.03
N GLY A 249 -10.37 10.01 -4.04
CA GLY A 249 -9.80 10.12 -2.69
C GLY A 249 -8.29 9.95 -2.69
N VAL A 250 -7.77 8.99 -3.46
CA VAL A 250 -6.31 8.72 -3.56
C VAL A 250 -5.54 9.91 -4.11
N ILE A 251 -6.15 10.63 -5.05
CA ILE A 251 -5.55 11.81 -5.68
C ILE A 251 -5.38 12.96 -4.67
N GLY A 252 -6.32 13.09 -3.73
CA GLY A 252 -6.28 14.09 -2.67
C GLY A 252 -5.22 13.82 -1.60
N LEU A 253 -4.58 12.64 -1.60
CA LEU A 253 -3.65 12.25 -0.55
C LEU A 253 -2.30 12.98 -0.69
N PRO A 254 -1.84 13.68 0.36
CA PRO A 254 -0.61 14.48 0.35
C PRO A 254 0.66 13.67 0.06
N HIS A 255 0.76 12.45 0.57
CA HIS A 255 1.93 11.59 0.35
C HIS A 255 2.06 11.16 -1.12
N THR A 256 0.93 10.97 -1.81
CA THR A 256 0.89 10.71 -3.25
C THR A 256 1.35 11.97 -3.99
N ALA A 257 0.82 13.14 -3.61
CA ALA A 257 1.20 14.41 -4.22
C ALA A 257 2.70 14.72 -4.07
N VAL A 258 3.30 14.49 -2.89
CA VAL A 258 4.73 14.72 -2.64
C VAL A 258 5.63 13.84 -3.54
N ARG A 259 5.24 12.58 -3.78
CA ARG A 259 5.96 11.71 -4.73
C ARG A 259 5.78 12.18 -6.17
N CYS A 260 4.57 12.60 -6.51
CA CYS A 260 4.26 13.16 -7.82
C CYS A 260 5.02 14.45 -8.15
N ILE A 261 5.56 15.20 -7.18
CA ILE A 261 6.35 16.43 -7.44
C ILE A 261 7.87 16.20 -7.39
N SER A 262 8.32 15.02 -6.97
CA SER A 262 9.72 14.72 -6.65
C SER A 262 10.47 13.95 -7.75
N TYR A 263 9.87 13.80 -8.93
CA TYR A 263 10.51 13.12 -10.08
C TYR A 263 11.52 14.01 -10.81
N LYS A 264 12.51 13.36 -11.43
CA LYS A 264 13.61 14.02 -12.16
C LYS A 264 13.16 14.74 -13.42
N ASP A 265 12.50 14.03 -14.33
CA ASP A 265 12.12 14.54 -15.65
C ASP A 265 10.81 13.90 -16.16
N SER A 266 10.26 14.44 -17.25
CA SER A 266 9.04 13.93 -17.86
C SER A 266 9.17 12.46 -18.31
N LYS A 267 10.36 12.03 -18.72
CA LYS A 267 10.64 10.62 -19.08
C LYS A 267 10.53 9.70 -17.87
N ALA A 268 11.05 10.11 -16.70
CA ALA A 268 10.93 9.36 -15.47
C ALA A 268 9.47 9.20 -15.04
N VAL A 269 8.62 10.23 -15.18
CA VAL A 269 7.19 10.12 -14.89
C VAL A 269 6.50 9.14 -15.82
N HIS A 270 6.74 9.25 -17.12
CA HIS A 270 6.09 8.38 -18.09
C HIS A 270 6.46 6.91 -17.86
N ARG A 271 7.75 6.63 -17.64
CA ARG A 271 8.21 5.30 -17.22
C ARG A 271 7.61 4.88 -15.88
N GLY A 272 7.53 5.81 -14.93
CA GLY A 272 6.95 5.57 -13.60
C GLY A 272 5.47 5.20 -13.65
N ILE A 273 4.69 5.82 -14.55
CA ILE A 273 3.29 5.47 -14.80
C ILE A 273 3.21 4.05 -15.35
N ILE A 274 3.94 3.73 -16.41
CA ILE A 274 3.85 2.41 -17.07
C ILE A 274 4.26 1.30 -16.09
N ILE A 275 5.44 1.43 -15.48
CA ILE A 275 5.97 0.42 -14.56
C ILE A 275 5.09 0.34 -13.32
N GLY A 276 4.67 1.47 -12.76
CA GLY A 276 3.81 1.52 -11.58
C GLY A 276 2.46 0.84 -11.82
N THR A 277 1.83 1.10 -12.97
CA THR A 277 0.57 0.43 -13.34
C THR A 277 0.76 -1.09 -13.48
N ILE A 278 1.86 -1.55 -14.09
CA ILE A 278 2.14 -2.99 -14.21
C ILE A 278 2.35 -3.63 -12.83
N VAL A 279 3.15 -3.02 -11.97
CA VAL A 279 3.45 -3.56 -10.63
C VAL A 279 2.21 -3.56 -9.75
N VAL A 280 1.44 -2.47 -9.74
CA VAL A 280 0.14 -2.40 -9.03
C VAL A 280 -0.84 -3.43 -9.57
N ALA A 281 -0.86 -3.67 -10.89
CA ALA A 281 -1.73 -4.68 -11.50
C ALA A 281 -1.40 -6.05 -10.97
N ILE A 282 -0.12 -6.45 -11.02
CA ILE A 282 0.33 -7.76 -10.55
C ILE A 282 0.06 -7.91 -9.05
N LEU A 283 0.37 -6.89 -8.26
CA LEU A 283 0.17 -6.92 -6.81
C LEU A 283 -1.30 -7.04 -6.47
N MET A 284 -2.13 -6.08 -6.89
CA MET A 284 -3.55 -6.07 -6.58
C MET A 284 -4.24 -7.32 -7.11
N PHE A 285 -3.97 -7.71 -8.36
CA PHE A 285 -4.60 -8.89 -8.93
C PHE A 285 -4.16 -10.15 -8.20
N GLY A 286 -2.85 -10.36 -8.08
CA GLY A 286 -2.31 -11.60 -7.56
C GLY A 286 -2.64 -11.83 -6.09
N MET A 287 -2.56 -10.79 -5.25
CA MET A 287 -2.83 -10.94 -3.81
C MET A 287 -4.32 -11.17 -3.52
N HIS A 288 -5.22 -10.47 -4.21
CA HIS A 288 -6.66 -10.63 -4.00
C HIS A 288 -7.14 -11.94 -4.61
N LEU A 289 -6.61 -12.32 -5.78
CA LEU A 289 -6.87 -13.62 -6.36
C LEU A 289 -6.37 -14.75 -5.46
N ALA A 290 -5.16 -14.65 -4.90
CA ALA A 290 -4.66 -15.62 -3.95
C ALA A 290 -5.54 -15.72 -2.69
N GLY A 291 -6.09 -14.59 -2.22
CA GLY A 291 -7.07 -14.58 -1.12
C GLY A 291 -8.37 -15.32 -1.47
N ALA A 292 -8.97 -15.02 -2.63
CA ALA A 292 -10.18 -15.68 -3.09
C ALA A 292 -9.97 -17.19 -3.33
N LEU A 293 -8.90 -17.57 -4.03
CA LEU A 293 -8.54 -18.97 -4.26
C LEU A 293 -8.11 -19.69 -2.97
N GLY A 294 -7.59 -18.95 -1.99
CA GLY A 294 -7.25 -19.49 -0.67
C GLY A 294 -8.45 -20.16 0.01
N ARG A 295 -9.68 -19.70 -0.26
CA ARG A 295 -10.90 -20.33 0.24
C ARG A 295 -11.19 -21.69 -0.38
N ALA A 296 -10.70 -21.98 -1.58
CA ALA A 296 -10.77 -23.32 -2.16
C ALA A 296 -9.82 -24.30 -1.45
N VAL A 297 -8.69 -23.81 -0.93
CA VAL A 297 -7.69 -24.64 -0.25
C VAL A 297 -8.03 -24.81 1.23
N ILE A 298 -8.52 -23.75 1.88
CA ILE A 298 -8.86 -23.71 3.31
C ILE A 298 -10.24 -23.05 3.45
N PRO A 299 -11.35 -23.80 3.43
CA PRO A 299 -12.70 -23.23 3.36
C PRO A 299 -13.26 -22.65 4.67
N ASP A 300 -12.75 -23.06 5.84
CA ASP A 300 -13.29 -22.71 7.17
C ASP A 300 -12.42 -21.74 7.99
N LEU A 301 -11.60 -20.90 7.35
CA LEU A 301 -10.74 -19.93 8.04
C LEU A 301 -11.54 -18.95 8.94
N ASP A 302 -12.75 -18.57 8.53
CA ASP A 302 -13.63 -17.66 9.27
C ASP A 302 -14.11 -18.22 10.63
N ARG A 303 -14.15 -19.56 10.78
CA ARG A 303 -14.59 -20.22 12.02
C ARG A 303 -13.51 -20.37 13.08
N THR A 304 -12.24 -20.14 12.72
CA THR A 304 -11.08 -20.40 13.60
C THR A 304 -10.44 -19.13 14.17
N GLY A 305 -11.00 -17.96 13.89
CA GLY A 305 -10.58 -16.70 14.52
C GLY A 305 -10.89 -16.70 16.03
N PRO A 306 -10.04 -16.08 16.87
CA PRO A 306 -10.31 -15.95 18.30
C PRO A 306 -11.52 -15.02 18.49
N GLY A 307 -12.72 -15.60 18.57
CA GLY A 307 -13.97 -14.84 18.67
C GLY A 307 -15.26 -15.64 18.41
N HIS A 308 -15.20 -16.87 17.89
CA HIS A 308 -16.39 -17.71 17.65
C HIS A 308 -16.36 -19.06 18.39
N SER A 309 -15.67 -19.16 19.53
CA SER A 309 -15.94 -20.25 20.48
C SER A 309 -16.90 -19.73 21.55
N ASN A 310 -18.08 -20.33 21.63
CA ASN A 310 -19.13 -20.21 22.65
C ASN A 310 -20.36 -19.40 22.23
N ALA A 311 -21.14 -19.95 21.31
CA ALA A 311 -22.57 -19.65 21.20
C ALA A 311 -23.34 -20.85 20.63
N ASP A 312 -23.10 -22.05 21.17
CA ASP A 312 -24.01 -23.20 21.04
C ASP A 312 -23.88 -24.05 22.31
N GLY A 313 -24.81 -23.83 23.23
CA GLY A 313 -25.01 -24.55 24.49
C GLY A 313 -26.40 -24.24 25.00
#